data_AF-A0A316D6R2-F1
#
_entry.id   AF-A0A316D6R2-F1
#
_cell.length_a   1.000
_cell.length_b   1.000
_cell.length_c   1.000
_cell.angle_alpha   90.00
_cell.angle_beta   90.00
_cell.angle_gamma   90.00
#
_symmetry.space_group_name_H-M   'P 1'
#
loop_
_entity.id
_entity.type
_entity.pdbx_description
1 polymer ?
#
loop_
_entity_poly.entity_id
_entity_poly.type
_entity_poly.pdbx_seq_one_letter_code
_entity_poly.pdbx_strand_id
1 'polypeptide(L)'
;MKLTRTLAAALVMTSILSVPAFAQKPGQTLIANEALSSAEPAPASFDPNSKNADVPQSIVIAANPIIAIDAGHGGSDPGGVGNGLYEKNLTLDIANRAKSYITTNYPASVVMTRSSDVDVSLASRTNIANNAGATFFVSMHINAFSDASANGLETWYYPGSTNGLNLATDVYNKLKASYTTLRGVKSADFYVLHYTNMPAALGETGFISNATDASKLNTTTFRQSLATQYSQGMHLYYWGN
;
A
#
# COMPACT_ATOMS: atom_id res chain seq x y z
N MET A 1 2.05 51.76 -34.34
CA MET A 1 2.26 51.52 -32.89
C MET A 1 2.01 50.03 -32.63
N LYS A 2 3.08 49.20 -32.67
CA LYS A 2 2.99 47.74 -32.45
C LYS A 2 3.34 47.47 -30.98
N LEU A 3 2.40 46.92 -30.21
CA LEU A 3 2.62 46.45 -28.85
C LEU A 3 2.81 44.93 -28.88
N THR A 4 4.07 44.49 -28.84
CA THR A 4 4.43 43.09 -28.57
C THR A 4 4.26 42.83 -27.09
N ARG A 5 3.34 41.92 -26.73
CA ARG A 5 3.20 41.37 -25.38
C ARG A 5 4.09 40.16 -25.23
N THR A 6 5.14 40.30 -24.43
CA THR A 6 6.00 39.19 -23.98
C THR A 6 5.24 38.39 -22.92
N LEU A 7 4.95 37.11 -23.18
CA LEU A 7 4.49 36.18 -22.13
C LEU A 7 5.71 35.78 -21.29
N ALA A 8 5.74 36.20 -20.02
CA ALA A 8 6.61 35.61 -19.02
C ALA A 8 5.94 34.32 -18.50
N ALA A 9 6.53 33.17 -18.83
CA ALA A 9 6.16 31.90 -18.22
C ALA A 9 6.61 31.90 -16.75
N ALA A 10 5.66 31.96 -15.83
CA ALA A 10 5.93 31.76 -14.41
C ALA A 10 6.21 30.28 -14.17
N LEU A 11 7.49 29.96 -13.97
CA LEU A 11 7.93 28.63 -13.54
C LEU A 11 7.52 28.45 -12.08
N VAL A 12 6.41 27.76 -11.85
CA VAL A 12 6.02 27.32 -10.50
C VAL A 12 6.92 26.13 -10.15
N MET A 13 8.04 26.42 -9.48
CA MET A 13 8.85 25.41 -8.80
C MET A 13 8.05 24.91 -7.60
N THR A 14 7.27 23.84 -7.76
CA THR A 14 6.75 23.07 -6.63
C THR A 14 7.93 22.40 -5.94
N SER A 15 8.34 22.95 -4.80
CA SER A 15 9.32 22.31 -3.92
C SER A 15 8.72 21.02 -3.38
N ILE A 16 9.14 19.88 -3.94
CA ILE A 16 8.90 18.57 -3.37
C ILE A 16 9.67 18.55 -2.07
N LEU A 17 8.99 18.79 -0.94
CA LEU A 17 9.54 18.52 0.37
C LEU A 17 9.75 17.00 0.44
N SER A 18 10.99 16.55 0.21
CA SER A 18 11.40 15.18 0.41
C SER A 18 11.20 14.86 1.89
N VAL A 19 10.11 14.16 2.21
CA VAL A 19 9.95 13.55 3.53
C VAL A 19 11.09 12.54 3.62
N PRO A 20 11.99 12.66 4.62
CA PRO A 20 13.08 11.70 4.73
C PRO A 20 12.46 10.32 4.94
N ALA A 21 12.69 9.42 3.98
CA ALA A 21 12.37 8.01 4.13
C ALA A 21 13.07 7.53 5.41
N PHE A 22 12.30 7.15 6.41
CA PHE A 22 12.84 6.52 7.60
C PHE A 22 13.26 5.10 7.18
N ALA A 23 14.49 4.98 6.66
CA ALA A 23 15.15 3.69 6.60
C ALA A 23 15.16 3.12 8.02
N GLN A 24 14.77 1.84 8.16
CA GLN A 24 14.81 1.15 9.45
C GLN A 24 16.22 1.30 10.04
N LYS A 25 16.34 2.02 11.16
CA LYS A 25 17.63 2.13 11.86
C LYS A 25 18.07 0.72 12.27
N PRO A 26 19.36 0.36 12.13
CA PRO A 26 19.87 -0.91 12.64
C PRO A 26 19.46 -1.06 14.12
N GLY A 27 18.74 -2.14 14.44
CA GLY A 27 18.26 -2.42 15.80
C GLY A 27 16.83 -1.99 16.12
N GLN A 28 16.05 -1.42 15.19
CA GLN A 28 14.59 -1.36 15.38
C GLN A 28 13.98 -2.76 15.18
N THR A 29 13.34 -3.28 16.23
CA THR A 29 12.49 -4.48 16.13
C THR A 29 11.42 -4.24 15.06
N LEU A 30 11.38 -5.10 14.04
CA LEU A 30 10.25 -5.17 13.12
C LEU A 30 9.01 -5.49 13.96
N ILE A 31 8.12 -4.51 14.05
CA ILE A 31 6.85 -4.63 14.75
C ILE A 31 5.75 -5.16 13.83
N ALA A 32 5.90 -4.97 12.51
CA ALA A 32 5.03 -5.52 11.50
C ALA A 32 5.15 -7.05 11.45
N ASN A 33 4.01 -7.73 11.44
CA ASN A 33 3.89 -9.19 11.48
C ASN A 33 3.92 -9.82 10.07
N GLU A 34 4.81 -9.32 9.22
CA GLU A 34 4.89 -9.70 7.80
C GLU A 34 6.05 -10.62 7.48
N ALA A 35 5.81 -11.54 6.54
CA ALA A 35 6.81 -12.51 6.10
C ALA A 35 7.88 -11.85 5.22
N LEU A 36 9.16 -12.08 5.57
CA LEU A 36 10.30 -11.67 4.75
C LEU A 36 10.37 -12.46 3.44
N SER A 37 11.13 -11.94 2.47
CA SER A 37 11.38 -12.58 1.16
C SER A 37 11.86 -14.04 1.26
N SER A 38 12.56 -14.41 2.34
CA SER A 38 13.05 -15.77 2.56
C SER A 38 11.98 -16.79 3.01
N ALA A 39 10.73 -16.36 3.25
CA ALA A 39 9.66 -17.23 3.75
C ALA A 39 9.16 -18.26 2.73
N GLU A 40 9.23 -17.94 1.44
CA GLU A 40 8.91 -18.84 0.33
C GLU A 40 9.98 -18.68 -0.78
N PRO A 41 10.14 -19.64 -1.71
CA PRO A 41 10.99 -19.43 -2.88
C PRO A 41 10.49 -18.24 -3.73
N ALA A 42 11.37 -17.63 -4.51
CA ALA A 42 10.99 -16.62 -5.49
C ALA A 42 9.91 -17.19 -6.45
N PRO A 43 8.85 -16.42 -6.77
CA PRO A 43 7.79 -16.89 -7.63
C PRO A 43 8.26 -16.90 -9.08
N ALA A 44 7.74 -17.83 -9.89
CA ALA A 44 8.15 -17.99 -11.29
C ALA A 44 7.91 -16.73 -12.16
N SER A 45 6.98 -15.87 -11.76
CA SER A 45 6.67 -14.61 -12.46
C SER A 45 7.61 -13.45 -12.12
N PHE A 46 8.51 -13.61 -11.14
CA PHE A 46 9.39 -12.52 -10.71
C PHE A 46 10.46 -12.21 -11.76
N ASP A 47 10.56 -10.94 -12.14
CA ASP A 47 11.65 -10.41 -12.95
C ASP A 47 12.58 -9.55 -12.06
N PRO A 48 13.82 -10.00 -11.79
CA PRO A 48 14.75 -9.24 -10.94
C PRO A 48 15.15 -7.88 -11.53
N ASN A 49 14.92 -7.64 -12.83
CA ASN A 49 15.25 -6.37 -13.48
C ASN A 49 14.13 -5.33 -13.38
N SER A 50 12.92 -5.72 -12.99
CA SER A 50 11.76 -4.82 -13.05
C SER A 50 11.65 -3.88 -11.83
N LYS A 51 12.25 -4.23 -10.69
CA LYS A 51 12.18 -3.46 -9.43
C LYS A 51 12.78 -2.06 -9.49
N ASN A 52 13.75 -1.86 -10.38
CA ASN A 52 14.46 -0.60 -10.58
C ASN A 52 14.03 0.13 -11.85
N ALA A 53 13.02 -0.37 -12.57
CA ALA A 53 12.44 0.37 -13.67
C ALA A 53 11.61 1.52 -13.07
N ASP A 54 12.30 2.60 -12.75
CA ASP A 54 11.75 3.95 -12.70
C ASP A 54 11.25 4.29 -14.12
N VAL A 55 10.23 3.56 -14.60
CA VAL A 55 9.57 3.89 -15.86
C VAL A 55 9.07 5.31 -15.67
N PRO A 56 9.54 6.28 -16.46
CA PRO A 56 9.07 7.64 -16.33
C PRO A 56 7.55 7.62 -16.51
N GLN A 57 6.83 8.03 -15.47
CA GLN A 57 5.36 8.09 -15.45
C GLN A 57 4.81 8.81 -16.69
N SER A 58 5.61 9.72 -17.26
CA SER A 58 5.32 10.52 -18.45
C SER A 58 5.08 9.76 -19.76
N ILE A 59 5.47 8.48 -19.90
CA ILE A 59 5.26 7.70 -21.14
C ILE A 59 4.04 6.75 -21.06
N VAL A 60 3.48 6.50 -19.87
CA VAL A 60 2.41 5.48 -19.66
C VAL A 60 1.03 6.10 -19.36
N ILE A 61 0.90 7.44 -19.33
CA ILE A 61 -0.38 8.13 -19.00
C ILE A 61 -1.51 7.87 -20.03
N ALA A 62 -1.22 7.25 -21.18
CA ALA A 62 -2.23 6.95 -22.20
C ALA A 62 -3.16 5.78 -21.85
N ALA A 63 -2.86 4.94 -20.84
CA ALA A 63 -3.65 3.77 -20.47
C ALA A 63 -4.18 3.83 -19.02
N ASN A 64 -5.43 3.35 -18.84
CA ASN A 64 -6.03 3.15 -17.53
C ASN A 64 -5.22 2.12 -16.72
N PRO A 65 -4.85 2.38 -15.46
CA PRO A 65 -3.99 1.48 -14.69
C PRO A 65 -4.72 0.19 -14.31
N ILE A 66 -3.94 -0.88 -14.17
CA ILE A 66 -4.37 -2.11 -13.48
C ILE A 66 -3.80 -2.04 -12.07
N ILE A 67 -4.66 -1.89 -11.08
CA ILE A 67 -4.28 -1.80 -9.66
C ILE A 67 -4.39 -3.19 -9.06
N ALA A 68 -3.29 -3.74 -8.56
CA ALA A 68 -3.33 -4.96 -7.76
C ALA A 68 -3.58 -4.62 -6.29
N ILE A 69 -4.66 -5.13 -5.72
CA ILE A 69 -4.98 -5.00 -4.31
C ILE A 69 -4.85 -6.36 -3.64
N ASP A 70 -4.02 -6.40 -2.60
CA ASP A 70 -3.80 -7.58 -1.79
C ASP A 70 -4.48 -7.43 -0.43
N ALA A 71 -5.42 -8.34 -0.15
CA ALA A 71 -6.02 -8.45 1.17
C ALA A 71 -5.16 -9.44 1.99
N GLY A 72 -4.40 -8.95 2.97
CA GLY A 72 -3.49 -9.76 3.78
C GLY A 72 -4.17 -10.98 4.40
N HIS A 73 -3.42 -12.08 4.55
CA HIS A 73 -3.88 -13.35 5.16
C HIS A 73 -5.06 -14.01 4.40
N GLY A 74 -5.82 -14.89 5.04
CA GLY A 74 -7.00 -15.56 4.46
C GLY A 74 -7.00 -17.06 4.66
N GLY A 75 -8.19 -17.66 4.67
CA GLY A 75 -8.37 -19.09 4.84
C GLY A 75 -7.89 -19.56 6.21
N SER A 76 -6.95 -20.49 6.22
CA SER A 76 -6.32 -21.05 7.40
C SER A 76 -5.42 -20.07 8.15
N ASP A 77 -4.93 -19.02 7.48
CA ASP A 77 -4.12 -17.97 8.09
C ASP A 77 -5.01 -16.82 8.60
N PRO A 78 -5.18 -16.67 9.94
CA PRO A 78 -6.00 -15.60 10.51
C PRO A 78 -5.33 -14.23 10.46
N GLY A 79 -4.00 -14.17 10.24
CA GLY A 79 -3.17 -13.02 10.59
C GLY A 79 -3.16 -12.73 12.09
N GLY A 80 -3.02 -11.46 12.44
CA GLY A 80 -3.19 -10.97 13.79
C GLY A 80 -4.57 -11.29 14.35
N VAL A 81 -4.59 -11.77 15.60
CA VAL A 81 -5.83 -12.03 16.36
C VAL A 81 -5.77 -11.24 17.66
N GLY A 82 -6.80 -10.44 17.92
CA GLY A 82 -6.86 -9.60 19.10
C GLY A 82 -8.24 -8.97 19.27
N ASN A 83 -8.65 -8.74 20.51
CA ASN A 83 -9.92 -8.05 20.82
C ASN A 83 -11.17 -8.67 20.16
N GLY A 84 -11.16 -10.00 19.92
CA GLY A 84 -12.24 -10.72 19.25
C GLY A 84 -12.30 -10.53 17.73
N LEU A 85 -11.29 -9.90 17.14
CA LEU A 85 -11.17 -9.64 15.71
C LEU A 85 -10.09 -10.53 15.08
N TYR A 86 -10.26 -10.79 13.79
CA TYR A 86 -9.32 -11.49 12.94
C TYR A 86 -8.88 -10.56 11.82
N GLU A 87 -7.58 -10.37 11.67
CA GLU A 87 -7.01 -9.49 10.65
C GLU A 87 -7.53 -9.85 9.25
N LYS A 88 -7.50 -11.14 8.89
CA LYS A 88 -7.97 -11.62 7.57
C LYS A 88 -9.37 -11.15 7.17
N ASN A 89 -10.27 -10.95 8.14
CA ASN A 89 -11.64 -10.52 7.89
C ASN A 89 -11.71 -9.02 7.64
N LEU A 90 -10.94 -8.25 8.42
CA LEU A 90 -10.88 -6.80 8.33
C LEU A 90 -10.18 -6.37 7.04
N THR A 91 -9.04 -6.99 6.70
CA THR A 91 -8.29 -6.72 5.46
C THR A 91 -9.15 -7.05 4.23
N LEU A 92 -9.90 -8.16 4.25
CA LEU A 92 -10.83 -8.52 3.18
C LEU A 92 -11.94 -7.47 2.99
N ASP A 93 -12.58 -7.02 4.08
CA ASP A 93 -13.65 -6.02 4.02
C ASP A 93 -13.11 -4.67 3.49
N ILE A 94 -11.95 -4.21 3.99
CA ILE A 94 -11.33 -2.96 3.53
C ILE A 94 -10.95 -3.06 2.05
N ALA A 95 -10.31 -4.15 1.63
CA ALA A 95 -9.87 -4.34 0.25
C ALA A 95 -11.04 -4.42 -0.73
N ASN A 96 -12.12 -5.13 -0.39
CA ASN A 96 -13.32 -5.19 -1.21
C ASN A 96 -14.02 -3.83 -1.33
N ARG A 97 -14.07 -3.05 -0.25
CA ARG A 97 -14.57 -1.66 -0.29
C ARG A 97 -13.70 -0.76 -1.16
N ALA A 98 -12.38 -0.91 -1.09
CA ALA A 98 -11.45 -0.14 -1.91
C ALA A 98 -11.62 -0.47 -3.39
N LYS A 99 -11.71 -1.76 -3.74
CA LYS A 99 -12.07 -2.20 -5.10
C LYS A 99 -13.37 -1.55 -5.59
N SER A 100 -14.43 -1.61 -4.79
CA SER A 100 -15.72 -1.01 -5.16
C SER A 100 -15.60 0.50 -5.36
N TYR A 101 -14.90 1.19 -4.47
CA TYR A 101 -14.70 2.63 -4.57
C TYR A 101 -13.93 3.00 -5.83
N ILE A 102 -12.80 2.33 -6.10
CA ILE A 102 -11.95 2.59 -7.28
C ILE A 102 -12.73 2.35 -8.56
N THR A 103 -13.36 1.19 -8.70
CA THR A 103 -14.10 0.83 -9.93
C THR A 103 -15.32 1.71 -10.20
N THR A 104 -15.85 2.39 -9.17
CA THR A 104 -16.94 3.36 -9.33
C THR A 104 -16.42 4.77 -9.66
N ASN A 105 -15.28 5.18 -9.12
CA ASN A 105 -14.85 6.59 -9.14
C ASN A 105 -13.69 6.88 -10.09
N TYR A 106 -12.91 5.88 -10.51
CA TYR A 106 -11.69 6.08 -11.28
C TYR A 106 -11.69 5.25 -12.56
N PRO A 107 -11.04 5.73 -13.64
CA PRO A 107 -10.83 4.93 -14.85
C PRO A 107 -9.68 3.94 -14.62
N ALA A 108 -9.91 2.93 -13.77
CA ALA A 108 -8.95 1.90 -13.40
C ALA A 108 -9.56 0.50 -13.43
N SER A 109 -8.73 -0.50 -13.72
CA SER A 109 -9.06 -1.91 -13.45
C SER A 109 -8.46 -2.32 -12.11
N VAL A 110 -9.13 -3.20 -11.38
CA VAL A 110 -8.64 -3.74 -10.10
C VAL A 110 -8.55 -5.26 -10.17
N VAL A 111 -7.37 -5.80 -9.89
CA VAL A 111 -7.15 -7.23 -9.66
C VAL A 111 -6.95 -7.47 -8.16
N MET A 112 -7.66 -8.44 -7.61
CA MET A 112 -7.57 -8.79 -6.19
C MET A 112 -6.76 -10.09 -6.03
N THR A 113 -5.87 -10.17 -5.05
CA THR A 113 -5.22 -11.45 -4.70
C THR A 113 -6.22 -12.44 -4.10
N ARG A 114 -7.23 -11.93 -3.37
CA ARG A 114 -8.43 -12.65 -2.97
C ARG A 114 -9.61 -11.70 -2.81
N SER A 115 -10.81 -12.20 -3.09
CA SER A 115 -12.08 -11.50 -2.86
C SER A 115 -13.03 -12.24 -1.91
N SER A 116 -12.56 -13.35 -1.32
CA SER A 116 -13.25 -14.17 -0.33
C SER A 116 -12.27 -14.65 0.75
N ASP A 117 -12.77 -15.32 1.79
CA ASP A 117 -11.92 -15.94 2.81
C ASP A 117 -11.39 -17.29 2.31
N VAL A 118 -10.21 -17.26 1.68
CA VAL A 118 -9.54 -18.41 1.08
C VAL A 118 -8.03 -18.32 1.33
N ASP A 119 -7.35 -19.46 1.36
CA ASP A 119 -5.90 -19.51 1.43
C ASP A 119 -5.28 -18.95 0.14
N VAL A 120 -4.32 -18.04 0.30
CA VAL A 120 -3.50 -17.52 -0.80
C VAL A 120 -2.06 -17.36 -0.30
N SER A 121 -1.14 -18.15 -0.87
CA SER A 121 0.29 -18.10 -0.51
C SER A 121 0.94 -16.79 -0.94
N LEU A 122 2.10 -16.47 -0.38
CA LEU A 122 2.84 -15.25 -0.73
C LEU A 122 3.24 -15.26 -2.22
N ALA A 123 3.71 -16.41 -2.73
CA ALA A 123 3.99 -16.60 -4.16
C ALA A 123 2.75 -16.41 -5.04
N SER A 124 1.58 -16.85 -4.59
CA SER A 124 0.33 -16.69 -5.36
C SER A 124 -0.10 -15.23 -5.45
N ARG A 125 0.01 -14.46 -4.36
CA ARG A 125 -0.29 -13.02 -4.34
C ARG A 125 0.52 -12.24 -5.37
N THR A 126 1.83 -12.49 -5.38
CA THR A 126 2.77 -11.85 -6.31
C THR A 126 2.57 -12.32 -7.74
N ASN A 127 2.36 -13.62 -7.97
CA ASN A 127 2.01 -14.17 -9.28
C ASN A 127 0.75 -13.53 -9.88
N ILE A 128 -0.31 -13.33 -9.08
CA ILE A 128 -1.54 -12.69 -9.54
C ILE A 128 -1.25 -11.27 -10.05
N ALA A 129 -0.51 -10.47 -9.29
CA ALA A 129 -0.16 -9.11 -9.66
C ALA A 129 0.75 -9.05 -10.90
N ASN A 130 1.79 -9.89 -10.93
CA ASN A 130 2.77 -9.96 -12.00
C ASN A 130 2.14 -10.41 -13.32
N ASN A 131 1.36 -11.49 -13.30
CA ASN A 131 0.72 -12.04 -14.49
C ASN A 131 -0.38 -11.12 -15.03
N ALA A 132 -1.02 -10.32 -14.17
CA ALA A 132 -1.98 -9.30 -14.60
C ALA A 132 -1.32 -8.09 -15.27
N GLY A 133 0.02 -7.97 -15.21
CA GLY A 133 0.73 -6.77 -15.66
C GLY A 133 0.30 -5.54 -14.85
N ALA A 134 0.07 -5.70 -13.54
CA ALA A 134 -0.40 -4.62 -12.70
C ALA A 134 0.56 -3.42 -12.73
N THR A 135 0.00 -2.22 -12.82
CA THR A 135 0.74 -0.95 -12.86
C THR A 135 1.39 -0.65 -11.51
N PHE A 136 0.71 -0.98 -10.42
CA PHE A 136 1.24 -0.95 -9.06
C PHE A 136 0.44 -1.87 -8.14
N PHE A 137 1.03 -2.19 -6.99
CA PHE A 137 0.51 -3.14 -6.01
C PHE A 137 0.36 -2.49 -4.62
N VAL A 138 -0.78 -2.69 -3.97
CA VAL A 138 -1.01 -2.26 -2.59
C VAL A 138 -1.55 -3.42 -1.76
N SER A 139 -0.80 -3.79 -0.74
CA SER A 139 -1.22 -4.77 0.26
C SER A 139 -1.77 -4.10 1.52
N MET A 140 -2.87 -4.64 2.05
CA MET A 140 -3.62 -4.09 3.18
C MET A 140 -3.57 -5.05 4.35
N HIS A 141 -2.95 -4.60 5.45
CA HIS A 141 -2.68 -5.35 6.68
C HIS A 141 -3.05 -4.53 7.92
N ILE A 142 -3.08 -5.21 9.06
CA ILE A 142 -3.33 -4.69 10.39
C ILE A 142 -2.41 -5.39 11.38
N ASN A 143 -1.42 -4.63 11.79
CA ASN A 143 -0.40 -4.97 12.77
C ASN A 143 -0.92 -5.73 14.00
N ALA A 144 -0.09 -6.60 14.55
CA ALA A 144 -0.28 -7.21 15.87
C ALA A 144 1.04 -7.27 16.63
N PHE A 145 1.02 -6.86 17.90
CA PHE A 145 2.22 -6.87 18.73
C PHE A 145 1.91 -7.31 20.16
N SER A 146 2.90 -7.93 20.83
CA SER A 146 2.76 -8.49 22.19
C SER A 146 2.52 -7.40 23.24
N ASP A 147 3.10 -6.22 23.05
CA ASP A 147 2.75 -5.05 23.84
C ASP A 147 1.48 -4.41 23.25
N ALA A 148 0.35 -4.64 23.91
CA ALA A 148 -0.96 -4.13 23.50
C ALA A 148 -1.07 -2.59 23.53
N SER A 149 -0.07 -1.87 24.06
CA SER A 149 -0.01 -0.41 23.96
C SER A 149 0.43 0.09 22.58
N ALA A 150 1.11 -0.74 21.78
CA ALA A 150 1.53 -0.39 20.43
C ALA A 150 0.31 -0.11 19.54
N ASN A 151 0.30 1.05 18.87
CA ASN A 151 -0.81 1.50 18.03
C ASN A 151 -0.32 2.40 16.90
N GLY A 152 -1.23 2.73 15.98
CA GLY A 152 -1.03 3.74 14.95
C GLY A 152 -0.74 3.21 13.55
N LEU A 153 -0.51 4.14 12.64
CA LEU A 153 -0.37 3.89 11.20
C LEU A 153 1.10 3.81 10.76
N GLU A 154 1.44 2.80 9.97
CA GLU A 154 2.65 2.77 9.14
C GLU A 154 2.35 2.27 7.73
N THR A 155 3.24 2.62 6.80
CA THR A 155 3.27 2.04 5.45
C THR A 155 4.68 1.62 5.11
N TRP A 156 4.80 0.64 4.23
CA TRP A 156 6.03 -0.05 3.91
C TRP A 156 6.24 -0.11 2.40
N TYR A 157 7.49 -0.04 1.97
CA TYR A 157 7.92 -0.24 0.58
C TYR A 157 9.20 -1.09 0.53
N TYR A 158 9.55 -1.59 -0.65
CA TYR A 158 10.78 -2.35 -0.84
C TYR A 158 12.03 -1.43 -0.81
N PRO A 159 13.08 -1.74 -0.03
CA PRO A 159 14.31 -0.95 0.01
C PRO A 159 14.89 -0.68 -1.39
N GLY A 160 15.16 0.59 -1.70
CA GLY A 160 15.69 1.02 -2.99
C GLY A 160 14.63 1.31 -4.07
N SER A 161 13.35 1.02 -3.85
CA SER A 161 12.29 1.36 -4.80
C SER A 161 11.80 2.81 -4.62
N THR A 162 12.22 3.72 -5.51
CA THR A 162 11.75 5.12 -5.52
C THR A 162 10.24 5.21 -5.73
N ASN A 163 9.70 4.50 -6.72
CA ASN A 163 8.27 4.49 -6.99
C ASN A 163 7.46 3.81 -5.87
N GLY A 164 8.00 2.77 -5.23
CA GLY A 164 7.38 2.17 -4.04
C GLY A 164 7.31 3.13 -2.87
N LEU A 165 8.38 3.92 -2.62
CA LEU A 165 8.39 4.98 -1.61
C LEU A 165 7.33 6.05 -1.91
N ASN A 166 7.20 6.50 -3.16
CA ASN A 166 6.19 7.48 -3.55
C ASN A 166 4.77 6.94 -3.31
N LEU A 167 4.48 5.72 -3.77
CA LEU A 167 3.19 5.07 -3.55
C LEU A 167 2.86 4.92 -2.06
N ALA A 168 3.79 4.39 -1.26
CA ALA A 168 3.60 4.24 0.18
C ALA A 168 3.37 5.60 0.86
N THR A 169 4.08 6.65 0.43
CA THR A 169 3.95 8.01 0.95
C THR A 169 2.58 8.63 0.64
N ASP A 170 2.07 8.47 -0.59
CA ASP A 170 0.77 9.03 -0.97
C ASP A 170 -0.38 8.32 -0.26
N VAL A 171 -0.30 6.99 -0.14
CA VAL A 171 -1.23 6.19 0.67
C VAL A 171 -1.19 6.61 2.14
N TYR A 172 0.01 6.74 2.73
CA TYR A 172 0.19 7.20 4.10
C TYR A 172 -0.40 8.60 4.34
N ASN A 173 -0.16 9.53 3.41
CA ASN A 173 -0.63 10.90 3.51
C ASN A 173 -2.15 11.02 3.50
N LYS A 174 -2.86 10.12 2.81
CA LYS A 174 -4.32 10.06 2.87
C LYS A 174 -4.82 9.42 4.16
N LEU A 175 -4.17 8.37 4.64
CA LEU A 175 -4.59 7.64 5.84
C LEU A 175 -4.32 8.40 7.14
N LYS A 176 -3.24 9.19 7.22
CA LYS A 176 -2.72 9.76 8.48
C LYS A 176 -3.73 10.61 9.25
N ALA A 177 -4.71 11.24 8.58
CA ALA A 177 -5.74 12.04 9.25
C ALA A 177 -6.66 11.22 10.17
N SER A 178 -6.71 9.90 9.98
CA SER A 178 -7.49 8.96 10.79
C SER A 178 -6.78 8.50 12.08
N TYR A 179 -5.52 8.91 12.29
CA TYR A 179 -4.66 8.41 13.35
C TYR A 179 -4.02 9.53 14.17
N THR A 180 -3.86 9.28 15.47
CA THR A 180 -3.10 10.15 16.36
C THR A 180 -1.63 9.74 16.41
N THR A 181 -1.38 8.42 16.44
CA THR A 181 -0.03 7.86 16.42
C THR A 181 0.39 7.58 14.99
N LEU A 182 1.46 8.25 14.57
CA LEU A 182 2.01 8.22 13.23
C LEU A 182 3.39 7.55 13.27
N ARG A 183 3.50 6.36 12.69
CA ARG A 183 4.71 5.53 12.74
C ARG A 183 5.57 5.67 11.48
N GLY A 184 5.07 6.38 10.47
CA GLY A 184 5.82 6.80 9.28
C GLY A 184 5.77 5.83 8.10
N VAL A 185 6.48 6.22 7.05
CA VAL A 185 6.76 5.41 5.86
C VAL A 185 8.13 4.76 6.06
N LYS A 186 8.20 3.44 5.92
CA LYS A 186 9.37 2.61 6.23
C LYS A 186 9.69 1.66 5.07
N SER A 187 10.86 1.05 5.10
CA SER A 187 11.21 -0.03 4.16
C SER A 187 11.54 -1.33 4.86
N ALA A 188 11.15 -2.44 4.23
CA ALA A 188 11.45 -3.79 4.68
C ALA A 188 11.41 -4.76 3.49
N ASP A 189 12.12 -5.87 3.63
CA ASP A 189 12.21 -6.92 2.61
C ASP A 189 11.04 -7.92 2.69
N PHE A 190 9.81 -7.41 2.80
CA PHE A 190 8.62 -8.27 2.84
C PHE A 190 8.41 -8.96 1.51
N TYR A 191 8.00 -10.23 1.54
CA TYR A 191 7.91 -11.07 0.34
C TYR A 191 7.10 -10.43 -0.78
N VAL A 192 5.89 -9.93 -0.47
CA VAL A 192 5.01 -9.31 -1.47
C VAL A 192 5.54 -7.98 -2.00
N LEU A 193 6.35 -7.29 -1.19
CA LEU A 193 7.05 -6.08 -1.61
C LEU A 193 8.29 -6.41 -2.43
N HIS A 194 8.97 -7.52 -2.21
CA HIS A 194 10.15 -7.95 -2.96
C HIS A 194 9.80 -8.54 -4.31
N TYR A 195 8.83 -9.46 -4.36
CA TYR A 195 8.63 -10.32 -5.53
C TYR A 195 7.52 -9.87 -6.48
N THR A 196 6.92 -8.71 -6.23
CA THR A 196 6.10 -8.00 -7.22
C THR A 196 6.98 -7.26 -8.23
N ASN A 197 6.63 -7.32 -9.51
CA ASN A 197 7.44 -6.71 -10.57
C ASN A 197 7.25 -5.20 -10.68
N MET A 198 6.14 -4.68 -10.15
CA MET A 198 5.74 -3.29 -10.20
C MET A 198 6.02 -2.57 -8.86
N PRO A 199 5.91 -1.23 -8.80
CA PRO A 199 5.93 -0.49 -7.55
C PRO A 199 4.92 -1.05 -6.55
N ALA A 200 5.35 -1.25 -5.30
CA ALA A 200 4.57 -1.92 -4.28
C ALA A 200 4.61 -1.17 -2.95
N ALA A 201 3.46 -1.12 -2.29
CA ALA A 201 3.33 -0.63 -0.93
C ALA A 201 2.51 -1.61 -0.06
N LEU A 202 2.77 -1.63 1.24
CA LEU A 202 1.99 -2.36 2.23
C LEU A 202 1.58 -1.39 3.33
N GLY A 203 0.30 -1.35 3.68
CA GLY A 203 -0.18 -0.49 4.77
C GLY A 203 -0.57 -1.30 5.98
N GLU A 204 -0.09 -0.87 7.14
CA GLU A 204 -0.44 -1.38 8.46
C GLU A 204 -1.36 -0.38 9.15
N THR A 205 -2.66 -0.62 9.06
CA THR A 205 -3.70 0.37 9.39
C THR A 205 -4.20 0.26 10.83
N GLY A 206 -3.26 0.31 11.77
CA GLY A 206 -3.50 0.17 13.21
C GLY A 206 -3.07 -1.19 13.74
N PHE A 207 -3.23 -1.38 15.05
CA PHE A 207 -2.84 -2.61 15.74
C PHE A 207 -4.08 -3.35 16.24
N ILE A 208 -4.33 -4.57 15.75
CA ILE A 208 -5.47 -5.38 16.18
C ILE A 208 -5.38 -5.81 17.64
N SER A 209 -4.16 -5.86 18.21
CA SER A 209 -3.92 -6.11 19.63
C SER A 209 -4.22 -4.90 20.52
N ASN A 210 -4.24 -3.68 19.97
CA ASN A 210 -4.55 -2.47 20.71
C ASN A 210 -6.05 -2.18 20.77
N ALA A 211 -6.59 -1.99 21.97
CA ALA A 211 -8.02 -1.80 22.17
C ALA A 211 -8.59 -0.57 21.42
N THR A 212 -7.84 0.54 21.34
CA THR A 212 -8.30 1.76 20.67
C THR A 212 -8.38 1.56 19.16
N ASP A 213 -7.32 1.03 18.54
CA ASP A 213 -7.31 0.75 17.10
C ASP A 213 -8.34 -0.33 16.76
N ALA A 214 -8.39 -1.42 17.52
CA ALA A 214 -9.38 -2.49 17.34
C ALA A 214 -10.82 -1.98 17.43
N SER A 215 -11.13 -1.07 18.37
CA SER A 215 -12.48 -0.49 18.49
C SER A 215 -12.90 0.28 17.24
N LYS A 216 -11.99 1.04 16.62
CA LYS A 216 -12.23 1.73 15.36
C LYS A 216 -12.39 0.74 14.22
N LEU A 217 -11.45 -0.20 14.09
CA LEU A 217 -11.42 -1.24 13.07
C LEU A 217 -12.67 -2.12 13.09
N ASN A 218 -13.31 -2.31 14.25
CA ASN A 218 -14.56 -3.05 14.38
C ASN A 218 -15.77 -2.31 13.75
N THR A 219 -15.67 -1.01 13.49
CA THR A 219 -16.76 -0.25 12.87
C THR A 219 -16.71 -0.30 11.35
N THR A 220 -17.87 -0.46 10.72
CA THR A 220 -18.03 -0.40 9.26
C THR A 220 -17.66 0.97 8.70
N THR A 221 -17.99 2.05 9.42
CA THR A 221 -17.67 3.43 9.03
C THR A 221 -16.16 3.66 8.93
N PHE A 222 -15.38 3.16 9.90
CA PHE A 222 -13.93 3.32 9.85
C PHE A 222 -13.32 2.50 8.72
N ARG A 223 -13.73 1.23 8.53
CA ARG A 223 -13.25 0.41 7.42
C ARG A 223 -13.60 1.01 6.05
N GLN A 224 -14.79 1.59 5.91
CA GLN A 224 -15.16 2.35 4.71
C GLN A 224 -14.28 3.60 4.51
N SER A 225 -13.99 4.32 5.59
CA SER A 225 -13.09 5.47 5.53
C SER A 225 -11.67 5.07 5.12
N LEU A 226 -11.13 3.97 5.66
CA LEU A 226 -9.83 3.44 5.26
C LEU A 226 -9.81 3.08 3.78
N ALA A 227 -10.82 2.34 3.31
CA ALA A 227 -10.94 1.97 1.91
C ALA A 227 -10.95 3.19 0.96
N THR A 228 -11.70 4.23 1.32
CA THR A 228 -11.73 5.51 0.58
C THR A 228 -10.36 6.19 0.60
N GLN A 229 -9.70 6.28 1.75
CA GLN A 229 -8.39 6.93 1.89
C GLN A 229 -7.29 6.18 1.13
N TYR A 230 -7.25 4.85 1.20
CA TYR A 230 -6.38 4.02 0.35
C TYR A 230 -6.60 4.32 -1.13
N SER A 231 -7.86 4.32 -1.57
CA SER A 231 -8.24 4.59 -2.96
C SER A 231 -7.78 5.98 -3.43
N GLN A 232 -7.96 7.00 -2.58
CA GLN A 232 -7.49 8.36 -2.86
C GLN A 232 -5.97 8.47 -2.89
N GLY A 233 -5.26 7.66 -2.09
CA GLY A 233 -3.80 7.63 -2.07
C GLY A 233 -3.25 7.01 -3.33
N MET A 234 -3.83 5.88 -3.76
CA MET A 234 -3.54 5.25 -5.04
C MET A 234 -3.87 6.15 -6.23
N HIS A 235 -4.98 6.89 -6.16
CA HIS A 235 -5.34 7.88 -7.17
C HIS A 235 -4.32 9.03 -7.24
N LEU A 236 -3.91 9.57 -6.09
CA LEU A 236 -2.89 10.62 -6.02
C LEU A 236 -1.56 10.14 -6.62
N TYR A 237 -1.14 8.91 -6.29
CA TYR A 237 0.09 8.34 -6.82
C TYR A 237 0.13 8.31 -8.36
N TYR A 238 -0.96 7.89 -9.00
CA TYR A 238 -0.99 7.68 -10.46
C TYR A 238 -1.40 8.93 -11.27
N TRP A 239 -2.34 9.74 -10.77
CA TRP A 239 -2.86 10.91 -11.50
C TRP A 239 -2.45 12.25 -10.91
N GLY A 240 -1.86 12.27 -9.72
CA GLY A 240 -1.55 13.50 -8.99
C GLY A 240 -0.19 14.13 -9.29
N ASN A 241 0.67 13.43 -10.03
CA ASN A 241 2.06 13.82 -10.30
C ASN A 241 2.32 13.97 -11.79
#